data_AF-A0A3P1SGZ2-F1
#
_entry.id   AF-A0A3P1SGZ2-F1
#
_cell.length_a   1.000
_cell.length_b   1.000
_cell.length_c   1.000
_cell.angle_alpha   90.00
_cell.angle_beta   90.00
_cell.angle_gamma   90.00
#
_symmetry.space_group_name_H-M   'P 1'
#
loop_
_entity.id
_entity.type
_entity.pdbx_description
1 polymer ?
#
loop_
_entity_poly.entity_id
_entity_poly.type
_entity_poly.pdbx_seq_one_letter_code
_entity_poly.pdbx_strand_id
1 'polypeptide(L)'
;MRKAGSTLRRHHAGESTEEEAFEARRILREYRHQFQIPMEAVGAALDRAVTVHSIDAEVTQRLKRENTIYEKITQWGSGLDLSRMCDIGGCRVVLAHDDLEDLYVLVDWARKEWSEYKVITIFRSRAHLGTELFISSSNRMVS
;
A
#
# COMPACT_ATOMS: atom_id res chain seq x y z
N MET A 1 18.38 -3.06 -2.21
CA MET A 1 17.31 -2.28 -1.54
C MET A 1 17.73 -1.61 -0.24
N ARG A 2 18.25 -2.31 0.77
CA ARG A 2 18.63 -1.73 2.09
C ARG A 2 19.47 -0.44 2.03
N LYS A 3 20.46 -0.39 1.13
CA LYS A 3 21.33 0.78 0.98
C LYS A 3 20.60 2.01 0.42
N ALA A 4 19.57 1.83 -0.42
CA ALA A 4 18.89 2.96 -1.07
C ALA A 4 18.21 3.88 -0.06
N GLY A 5 17.47 3.35 0.92
CA GLY A 5 16.86 4.17 1.97
C GLY A 5 17.89 4.91 2.83
N SER A 6 19.04 4.29 3.09
CA SER A 6 20.15 4.93 3.82
C SER A 6 20.81 6.05 3.02
N THR A 7 21.08 5.81 1.73
CA THR A 7 21.65 6.81 0.82
C THR A 7 20.74 8.01 0.65
N LEU A 8 19.42 7.81 0.51
CA LEU A 8 18.46 8.93 0.44
C LEU A 8 18.45 9.79 1.71
N ARG A 9 18.64 9.18 2.89
CA ARG A 9 18.79 9.92 4.16
C ARG A 9 20.08 10.71 4.23
N ARG A 10 21.22 10.10 3.86
CA ARG A 10 22.51 10.82 3.78
C ARG A 10 22.42 12.00 2.82
N HIS A 11 21.82 11.80 1.65
CA HIS A 11 21.62 12.88 0.68
C HIS A 11 20.79 14.02 1.26
N HIS A 12 19.70 13.70 1.97
CA HIS A 12 18.86 14.70 2.64
C HIS A 12 19.65 15.50 3.71
N ALA A 13 20.62 14.86 4.37
CA ALA A 13 21.53 15.50 5.33
C ALA A 13 22.74 16.22 4.67
N GLY A 14 22.89 16.16 3.34
CA GLY A 14 24.03 16.73 2.61
C GLY A 14 25.30 15.87 2.65
N GLU A 15 25.19 14.58 3.01
CA GLU A 15 26.30 13.66 3.26
C GLU A 15 26.54 12.63 2.12
N SER A 16 25.91 12.82 0.96
CA SER A 16 26.11 11.95 -0.21
C SER A 16 26.04 12.75 -1.51
N THR A 17 26.63 12.22 -2.58
CA THR A 17 26.65 12.91 -3.88
C THR A 17 25.29 12.85 -4.58
N GLU A 18 25.11 13.68 -5.60
CA GLU A 18 23.91 13.69 -6.43
C GLU A 18 23.78 12.37 -7.22
N GLU A 19 24.88 11.81 -7.70
CA GLU A 19 24.91 10.53 -8.41
C GLU A 19 24.45 9.37 -7.49
N GLU A 20 24.93 9.35 -6.25
CA GLU A 20 24.49 8.37 -5.25
C GLU A 20 22.98 8.48 -4.98
N ALA A 21 22.47 9.71 -4.88
CA ALA A 21 21.06 9.98 -4.65
C ALA A 21 20.18 9.61 -5.85
N PHE A 22 20.64 9.91 -7.07
CA PHE A 22 19.97 9.55 -8.31
C PHE A 22 19.78 8.04 -8.41
N GLU A 23 20.84 7.27 -8.14
CA GLU A 23 20.80 5.82 -8.17
C GLU A 23 19.89 5.25 -7.07
N ALA A 24 19.91 5.83 -5.87
CA ALA A 24 19.01 5.43 -4.80
C ALA A 24 17.53 5.73 -5.13
N ARG A 25 17.23 6.84 -5.81
CA ARG A 25 15.88 7.16 -6.32
C ARG A 25 15.45 6.17 -7.42
N ARG A 26 16.37 5.76 -8.30
CA ARG A 26 16.09 4.73 -9.31
C ARG A 26 15.65 3.42 -8.65
N ILE A 27 16.39 2.95 -7.63
CA ILE A 27 16.03 1.74 -6.87
C ILE A 27 14.67 1.89 -6.18
N LEU A 28 14.35 3.07 -5.64
CA LEU A 28 13.05 3.34 -5.04
C LEU A 28 11.92 3.24 -6.09
N ARG A 29 12.10 3.83 -7.28
CA ARG A 29 11.13 3.73 -8.37
C ARG A 29 10.90 2.30 -8.81
N GLU A 30 11.96 1.52 -8.97
CA GLU A 30 11.87 0.11 -9.34
C GLU A 30 11.15 -0.71 -8.28
N TYR A 31 11.53 -0.52 -7.02
CA TYR A 31 10.84 -1.18 -5.90
C TYR A 31 9.35 -0.83 -5.89
N ARG A 32 8.99 0.44 -6.02
CA ARG A 32 7.60 0.89 -6.12
C ARG A 32 6.87 0.23 -7.29
N HIS A 33 7.52 0.11 -8.45
CA HIS A 33 6.92 -0.45 -9.66
C HIS A 33 6.60 -1.95 -9.51
N GLN A 34 7.36 -2.70 -8.71
CA GLN A 34 7.08 -4.11 -8.42
C GLN A 34 5.70 -4.35 -7.78
N PHE A 35 5.08 -3.33 -7.19
CA PHE A 35 3.75 -3.43 -6.60
C PHE A 35 2.61 -3.15 -7.58
N GLN A 36 2.89 -2.76 -8.82
CA GLN A 36 1.86 -2.46 -9.81
C GLN A 36 0.98 -3.68 -10.10
N ILE A 37 1.58 -4.81 -10.47
CA ILE A 37 0.87 -6.06 -10.79
C ILE A 37 0.10 -6.61 -9.57
N PRO A 38 0.70 -6.71 -8.36
CA PRO A 38 -0.06 -7.08 -7.17
C PRO A 38 -1.26 -6.18 -6.89
N MET A 39 -1.13 -4.87 -7.10
CA MET A 39 -2.26 -3.94 -6.91
C MET A 39 -3.36 -4.16 -7.93
N GLU A 40 -3.03 -4.35 -9.21
CA GLU A 40 -4.01 -4.71 -10.25
C GLU A 40 -4.76 -5.99 -9.91
N ALA A 41 -4.07 -7.01 -9.39
CA ALA A 41 -4.69 -8.26 -8.97
C ALA A 41 -5.68 -8.06 -7.80
N VAL A 42 -5.29 -7.27 -6.79
CA VAL A 42 -6.16 -6.93 -5.65
C VAL A 42 -7.35 -6.10 -6.10
N GLY A 43 -7.14 -5.08 -6.94
CA GLY A 43 -8.21 -4.25 -7.49
C GLY A 43 -9.23 -5.08 -8.27
N ALA A 44 -8.75 -5.96 -9.16
CA ALA A 44 -9.62 -6.86 -9.92
C ALA A 44 -10.37 -7.87 -9.02
N ALA A 45 -9.77 -8.32 -7.92
CA ALA A 45 -10.45 -9.20 -6.96
C ALA A 45 -11.58 -8.48 -6.22
N LEU A 46 -11.35 -7.25 -5.79
CA LEU A 46 -12.37 -6.40 -5.17
C LEU A 46 -13.51 -6.07 -6.16
N ASP A 47 -13.17 -5.75 -7.41
CA ASP A 47 -14.16 -5.47 -8.46
C ASP A 47 -15.07 -6.67 -8.73
N ARG A 48 -14.49 -7.88 -8.77
CA ARG A 48 -15.27 -9.13 -8.83
C ARG A 48 -16.15 -9.32 -7.60
N ALA A 49 -15.66 -9.01 -6.41
CA ALA A 49 -16.45 -9.14 -5.17
C ALA A 49 -17.67 -8.22 -5.19
N VAL A 50 -17.48 -6.94 -5.55
CA VAL A 50 -18.54 -5.96 -5.71
C VAL A 50 -19.59 -6.46 -6.71
N THR A 51 -19.14 -6.99 -7.86
CA THR A 51 -20.04 -7.54 -8.88
C THR A 51 -20.81 -8.77 -8.40
N VAL A 52 -20.13 -9.76 -7.80
CA VAL A 52 -20.74 -11.01 -7.32
C VAL A 52 -21.78 -10.75 -6.23
N HIS A 53 -21.51 -9.79 -5.35
CA HIS A 53 -22.42 -9.42 -4.28
C HIS A 53 -23.48 -8.39 -4.71
N SER A 54 -23.47 -7.94 -5.98
CA SER A 54 -24.40 -6.92 -6.51
C SER A 54 -24.38 -5.61 -5.71
N ILE A 55 -23.20 -5.21 -5.24
CA ILE A 55 -22.99 -3.99 -4.46
C ILE A 55 -22.73 -2.83 -5.43
N ASP A 56 -23.36 -1.68 -5.22
CA ASP A 56 -23.08 -0.47 -6.00
C ASP A 56 -21.87 0.27 -5.41
N ALA A 57 -20.68 0.03 -5.97
CA ALA A 57 -19.44 0.61 -5.48
C ALA A 57 -18.40 0.83 -6.59
N GLU A 58 -17.55 1.85 -6.38
CA GLU A 58 -16.39 2.12 -7.22
C GLU A 58 -15.12 1.56 -6.56
N VAL A 59 -14.38 0.72 -7.29
CA VAL A 59 -13.07 0.23 -6.88
C VAL A 59 -11.98 1.06 -7.56
N THR A 60 -11.14 1.69 -6.76
CA THR A 60 -9.96 2.42 -7.24
C THR A 60 -8.70 1.86 -6.59
N GLN A 61 -7.58 1.93 -7.31
CA GLN A 61 -6.28 1.52 -6.79
C GLN A 61 -5.25 2.61 -6.97
N ARG A 62 -4.31 2.70 -6.04
CA ARG A 62 -3.26 3.71 -6.09
C ARG A 62 -1.95 3.23 -5.50
N LEU A 63 -0.88 3.42 -6.25
CA LEU A 63 0.47 3.44 -5.70
C LEU A 63 0.79 4.81 -5.09
N LYS A 64 1.43 4.81 -3.92
CA LYS A 64 1.91 6.01 -3.24
C LYS A 64 2.86 6.78 -4.15
N ARG A 65 2.84 8.12 -4.11
CA ARG A 65 3.70 8.94 -4.99
C ARG A 65 5.17 8.78 -4.58
N GLU A 66 6.09 8.80 -5.54
CA GLU A 66 7.54 8.70 -5.29
C GLU A 66 8.01 9.71 -4.24
N ASN A 67 7.62 10.99 -4.37
CA ASN A 67 8.00 12.03 -3.42
C ASN A 67 7.50 11.73 -1.99
N THR A 68 6.29 11.19 -1.84
CA THR A 68 5.77 10.85 -0.50
C THR A 68 6.48 9.62 0.09
N ILE A 69 6.97 8.70 -0.75
CA ILE A 69 7.83 7.59 -0.30
C ILE A 69 9.19 8.16 0.14
N TYR A 70 9.77 9.06 -0.65
CA TYR A 70 11.02 9.75 -0.33
C TYR A 70 10.91 10.51 1.00
N GLU A 71 9.93 11.38 1.17
CA GLU A 71 9.66 12.14 2.40
C GLU A 71 9.50 11.21 3.61
N LYS A 72 8.78 10.09 3.46
CA LYS A 72 8.63 9.12 4.54
C LYS A 72 9.96 8.46 4.93
N ILE A 73 10.84 8.18 3.96
CA ILE A 73 12.16 7.59 4.20
C ILE A 73 13.12 8.59 4.86
N THR A 74 13.04 9.87 4.48
CA THR A 74 14.01 10.91 4.89
C THR A 74 13.59 11.71 6.11
N GLN A 75 12.32 12.06 6.24
CA GLN A 75 11.82 12.95 7.29
C GLN A 75 11.15 12.20 8.44
N TRP A 76 10.39 11.13 8.15
CA TRP A 76 9.50 10.52 9.14
C TRP A 76 9.98 9.16 9.67
N GLY A 77 10.85 8.47 8.92
CA GLY A 77 11.31 7.13 9.23
C GLY A 77 12.75 7.10 9.74
N SER A 78 12.96 7.22 11.06
CA SER A 78 14.26 6.92 11.68
C SER A 78 14.59 5.44 11.45
N GLY A 79 15.37 5.14 10.39
CA GLY A 79 15.77 3.77 10.07
C GLY A 79 14.73 2.92 9.31
N LEU A 80 13.72 3.54 8.68
CA LEU A 80 12.79 2.79 7.83
C LEU A 80 13.58 2.12 6.68
N ASP A 81 13.53 0.79 6.64
CA ASP A 81 14.07 -0.03 5.56
C ASP A 81 13.03 -0.06 4.44
N LEU A 82 13.42 0.34 3.24
CA LEU A 82 12.55 0.35 2.06
C LEU A 82 11.89 -1.01 1.84
N SER A 83 12.63 -2.10 2.09
CA SER A 83 12.12 -3.47 1.94
C SER A 83 11.03 -3.86 2.94
N ARG A 84 10.86 -3.08 4.02
CA ARG A 84 9.87 -3.29 5.09
C ARG A 84 8.71 -2.30 5.01
N MET A 85 8.67 -1.45 3.98
CA MET A 85 7.63 -0.44 3.83
C MET A 85 6.36 -1.10 3.30
N CYS A 86 5.32 -1.18 4.14
CA CYS A 86 4.05 -1.81 3.77
C CYS A 86 3.04 -0.86 3.11
N ASP A 87 3.23 0.46 3.16
CA ASP A 87 2.31 1.45 2.56
C ASP A 87 2.76 1.94 1.17
N ILE A 88 3.12 1.01 0.28
CA ILE A 88 3.52 1.34 -1.09
C ILE A 88 2.31 1.57 -2.00
N GLY A 89 1.18 0.94 -1.72
CA GLY A 89 -0.06 1.10 -2.45
C GLY A 89 -1.27 0.66 -1.64
N GLY A 90 -2.44 0.91 -2.18
CA GLY A 90 -3.71 0.47 -1.60
C GLY A 90 -4.83 0.49 -2.62
N CYS A 91 -5.86 -0.30 -2.34
CA CYS A 91 -7.14 -0.24 -3.03
C CYS A 91 -8.18 0.43 -2.14
N ARG A 92 -9.12 1.13 -2.75
CA ARG A 92 -10.22 1.81 -2.09
C ARG A 92 -11.51 1.39 -2.78
N VAL A 93 -12.46 0.94 -1.99
CA VAL A 93 -13.83 0.73 -2.41
C VAL A 93 -14.67 1.88 -1.86
N VAL A 94 -15.44 2.54 -2.72
CA VAL A 94 -16.34 3.63 -2.36
C VAL A 94 -17.76 3.18 -2.67
N LEU A 95 -18.57 2.97 -1.63
CA LEU A 95 -19.98 2.63 -1.80
C LEU A 95 -20.76 3.85 -2.31
N ALA A 96 -21.71 3.65 -3.21
CA ALA A 96 -22.58 4.72 -3.71
C ALA A 96 -23.51 5.28 -2.61
N HIS A 97 -23.82 4.44 -1.62
CA HIS A 97 -24.68 4.76 -0.47
C HIS A 97 -23.95 4.46 0.84
N ASP A 98 -24.35 5.13 1.93
CA ASP A 98 -23.85 4.87 3.28
C ASP A 98 -24.52 3.61 3.87
N ASP A 99 -24.32 2.47 3.19
CA ASP A 99 -24.83 1.17 3.62
C ASP A 99 -23.75 0.40 4.37
N LEU A 100 -23.98 0.21 5.67
CA LEU A 100 -23.07 -0.52 6.53
C LEU A 100 -23.11 -2.03 6.25
N GLU A 101 -24.21 -2.57 5.74
CA GLU A 101 -24.34 -3.99 5.45
C GLU A 101 -23.42 -4.39 4.28
N ASP A 102 -23.45 -3.63 3.19
CA ASP A 102 -22.55 -3.82 2.04
C ASP A 102 -21.07 -3.74 2.44
N LEU A 103 -20.74 -2.79 3.32
CA LEU A 103 -19.40 -2.69 3.89
C LEU A 103 -19.01 -3.97 4.63
N TYR A 104 -19.89 -4.52 5.46
CA TYR A 104 -19.61 -5.75 6.21
C TYR A 104 -19.48 -6.97 5.30
N VAL A 105 -20.30 -7.07 4.24
CA VAL A 105 -20.19 -8.12 3.22
C VAL A 105 -18.81 -8.11 2.58
N LEU A 106 -18.34 -6.95 2.14
CA LEU A 106 -17.01 -6.80 1.52
C LEU A 106 -15.88 -7.09 2.51
N VAL A 107 -16.01 -6.66 3.76
CA VAL A 107 -15.05 -6.95 4.83
C VAL A 107 -14.94 -8.44 5.09
N ASP A 108 -16.07 -9.15 5.19
CA ASP A 108 -16.09 -10.58 5.47
C ASP A 108 -15.60 -11.39 4.27
N TRP A 109 -15.92 -10.96 3.06
CA TRP A 109 -15.35 -11.51 1.84
C TRP A 109 -13.83 -11.36 1.81
N ALA A 110 -13.32 -10.14 2.04
CA ALA A 110 -11.88 -9.86 2.07
C ALA A 110 -11.13 -10.68 3.13
N ARG A 111 -11.76 -10.87 4.30
CA ARG A 111 -11.25 -11.74 5.37
C ARG A 111 -11.09 -13.19 4.93
N LYS A 112 -12.05 -13.71 4.17
CA LYS A 112 -12.00 -15.09 3.67
C LYS A 112 -10.97 -15.23 2.56
N GLU A 113 -11.04 -14.34 1.56
CA GLU A 113 -10.14 -14.33 0.40
C GLU A 113 -8.67 -14.23 0.81
N TRP A 114 -8.36 -13.40 1.81
CA TRP A 114 -6.99 -13.13 2.24
C TRP A 114 -6.68 -13.69 3.63
N SER A 115 -7.40 -14.72 4.05
CA SER A 115 -7.25 -15.39 5.36
C SER A 115 -5.83 -15.91 5.64
N GLU A 116 -5.06 -16.24 4.59
CA GLU A 116 -3.67 -16.70 4.73
C GLU A 116 -2.66 -15.56 5.04
N TYR A 117 -3.08 -14.29 4.96
CA TYR A 117 -2.23 -13.13 5.19
C TYR A 117 -2.36 -12.57 6.61
N LYS A 118 -1.22 -12.21 7.22
CA LYS A 118 -1.07 -12.07 8.69
C LYS A 118 -1.74 -10.87 9.35
N VAL A 119 -2.22 -9.88 8.61
CA VAL A 119 -2.81 -8.68 9.21
C VAL A 119 -3.98 -8.26 8.35
N ILE A 120 -5.19 -8.27 8.90
CA ILE A 120 -6.40 -7.62 8.39
C ILE A 120 -6.82 -6.67 9.50
N THR A 121 -6.24 -5.47 9.53
CA THR A 121 -6.63 -4.46 10.52
C THR A 121 -7.66 -3.54 9.89
N ILE A 122 -8.85 -3.50 10.49
CA ILE A 122 -9.94 -2.64 10.06
C ILE A 122 -9.99 -1.46 11.02
N PHE A 123 -9.70 -0.27 10.51
CA PHE A 123 -9.88 0.98 11.24
C PHE A 123 -11.12 1.69 10.70
N ARG A 124 -12.10 1.94 11.56
CA ARG A 124 -13.16 2.89 11.26
C ARG A 124 -12.68 4.27 11.70
N SER A 125 -12.44 5.16 10.74
CA SER A 125 -12.18 6.56 11.08
C SER A 125 -13.50 7.21 11.53
N ARG A 126 -13.50 7.88 12.68
CA ARG A 126 -14.66 8.70 13.10
C ARG A 126 -14.63 10.11 12.47
N ALA A 127 -13.49 10.54 11.93
CA ALA A 127 -13.32 11.86 11.34
C ALA A 127 -13.66 11.90 9.84
N HIS A 128 -13.63 10.74 9.18
CA HIS A 128 -14.01 10.55 7.78
C HIS A 128 -14.93 9.32 7.77
N LEU A 129 -16.13 9.39 7.20
CA LEU A 129 -17.09 8.28 7.09
C LEU A 129 -16.50 7.13 6.24
N GLY A 130 -15.52 6.41 6.77
CA GLY A 130 -14.69 5.49 6.00
C GLY A 130 -14.05 4.43 6.89
N THR A 131 -13.95 3.24 6.31
CA THR A 131 -13.31 2.07 6.90
C THR A 131 -12.06 1.75 6.11
N GLU A 132 -10.91 1.76 6.77
CA GLU A 132 -9.63 1.39 6.16
C GLU A 132 -9.30 -0.05 6.53
N LEU A 133 -9.01 -0.86 5.52
CA LEU A 133 -8.55 -2.23 5.70
C LEU A 133 -7.07 -2.34 5.31
N PHE A 134 -6.22 -2.73 6.27
CA PHE A 134 -4.81 -3.01 6.03
C PHE A 134 -4.59 -4.50 5.89
N ILE A 135 -4.12 -4.92 4.70
CA ILE A 135 -3.70 -6.29 4.43
C ILE A 135 -2.19 -6.32 4.27
N SER A 136 -1.51 -7.10 5.11
CA SER A 136 -0.06 -7.31 4.99
C SER A 136 0.26 -8.77 4.71
N SER A 137 0.89 -9.04 3.56
CA SER A 137 1.51 -10.32 3.32
C SER A 137 2.84 -10.37 4.07
N SER A 138 2.98 -11.32 5.00
CA SER A 138 4.31 -11.67 5.53
C SER A 138 4.99 -12.58 4.51
N ASN A 139 5.46 -12.02 3.39
CA ASN A 139 6.22 -12.79 2.42
C ASN A 139 7.64 -13.05 2.97
N ARG A 140 7.92 -14.28 3.40
CA ARG A 140 9.22 -14.88 3.03
C ARG A 140 9.12 -15.11 1.53
N MET A 141 9.73 -14.23 0.74
CA MET A 141 10.01 -14.54 -0.67
C MET A 141 10.76 -15.87 -0.70
N VAL A 142 10.16 -16.87 -1.32
CA VAL A 142 10.87 -18.07 -1.78
C VAL A 142 11.86 -17.60 -2.86
N SER A 143 13.08 -18.10 -2.72
CA SER A 143 14.29 -17.86 -3.51
C SER A 143 14.12 -17.93 -5.02
#